data_AF-A0A6N3E040-F1
#
_entry.id   AF-A0A6N3E040-F1
#
_cell.length_a   1.000
_cell.length_b   1.000
_cell.length_c   1.000
_cell.angle_alpha   90.00
_cell.angle_beta   90.00
_cell.angle_gamma   90.00
#
_symmetry.space_group_name_H-M   'P 1'
#
loop_
_entity.id
_entity.type
_entity.pdbx_description
1 polymer ?
#
loop_
_entity_poly.entity_id
_entity_poly.type
_entity_poly.pdbx_seq_one_letter_code
_entity_poly.pdbx_strand_id
1 'polypeptide(L)'
;MKSDTKTRNTKKTIVRMLAAMLIGGVIGGVSTVVYEIVFGEDFSGRSLSLLTEVTRRLMVPGLLSVLVVSIAAYEICFKKLRNVCDRIEDAEDEEFHRLDYEEERYGAILQCINVVAQVLCIALLGSGYSMRYIHDERTSLVKFLTACVLFLICFFYCGMAQARYVKLLQKVHPEKKGDIASKDFHKQWLESCDEAEKEAVYQSSYSTYIFSGKLIGILLVVTMIAHLFFNTGVFAIVVVGVIYLCITVKYCVSCVKLKNKS
;
A
#
# COMPACT_ATOMS: atom_id res chain seq x y z
N MET A 1 12.01 -7.46 -30.56
CA MET A 1 12.84 -7.39 -29.34
C MET A 1 12.24 -6.56 -28.19
N LYS A 2 11.58 -5.40 -28.42
CA LYS A 2 10.90 -4.63 -27.35
C LYS A 2 9.61 -5.27 -26.78
N SER A 3 8.85 -6.05 -27.58
CA SER A 3 7.61 -6.71 -27.12
C SER A 3 7.87 -7.91 -26.19
N ASP A 4 8.88 -8.74 -26.47
CA ASP A 4 9.21 -9.91 -25.64
C ASP A 4 9.65 -9.54 -24.22
N THR A 5 10.42 -8.45 -24.08
CA THR A 5 10.84 -7.93 -22.77
C THR A 5 9.64 -7.41 -21.96
N LYS A 6 8.64 -6.81 -22.63
CA LYS A 6 7.42 -6.24 -22.02
C LYS A 6 6.52 -7.33 -21.41
N THR A 7 6.34 -8.45 -22.10
CA THR A 7 5.56 -9.61 -21.63
C THR A 7 6.29 -10.36 -20.52
N ARG A 8 7.62 -10.44 -20.61
CA ARG A 8 8.47 -11.10 -19.61
C ARG A 8 8.45 -10.40 -18.25
N ASN A 9 8.48 -9.07 -18.21
CA ASN A 9 8.45 -8.33 -16.93
C ASN A 9 7.07 -8.40 -16.25
N THR A 10 5.96 -8.34 -16.98
CA THR A 10 4.63 -8.55 -16.37
C THR A 10 4.49 -9.96 -15.80
N LYS A 11 4.92 -11.00 -16.52
CA LYS A 11 4.92 -12.38 -16.00
C LYS A 11 5.76 -12.51 -14.73
N LYS A 12 6.95 -11.88 -14.68
CA LYS A 12 7.79 -11.87 -13.47
C LYS A 12 7.13 -11.17 -12.28
N THR A 13 6.48 -10.02 -12.49
CA THR A 13 5.74 -9.32 -11.43
C THR A 13 4.62 -10.22 -10.88
N ILE A 14 3.84 -10.85 -11.76
CA ILE A 14 2.76 -11.77 -11.38
C ILE A 14 3.30 -12.92 -10.53
N VAL A 15 4.39 -13.57 -10.97
CA VAL A 15 5.02 -14.67 -10.23
C VAL A 15 5.52 -14.25 -8.85
N ARG A 16 6.11 -13.05 -8.72
CA ARG A 16 6.56 -12.54 -7.42
C ARG A 16 5.39 -12.20 -6.49
N MET A 17 4.30 -11.65 -7.03
CA MET A 17 3.08 -11.39 -6.25
C MET A 17 2.47 -12.69 -5.73
N LEU A 18 2.42 -13.74 -6.56
CA LEU A 18 1.97 -15.07 -6.14
C LEU A 18 2.89 -15.68 -5.08
N ALA A 19 4.21 -15.55 -5.22
CA ALA A 19 5.15 -16.02 -4.21
C ALA A 19 5.01 -15.27 -2.87
N ALA A 20 4.84 -13.94 -2.90
CA ALA A 20 4.59 -13.14 -1.70
C ALA A 20 3.27 -13.52 -1.01
N MET A 21 2.24 -13.82 -1.80
CA MET A 21 0.95 -14.30 -1.30
C MET A 21 1.10 -15.64 -0.55
N LEU A 22 1.86 -16.59 -1.09
CA LEU A 22 2.12 -17.87 -0.44
C LEU A 22 2.87 -17.69 0.89
N ILE A 23 3.92 -16.86 0.89
CA ILE A 23 4.70 -16.57 2.10
C ILE A 23 3.83 -15.90 3.16
N GLY A 24 3.02 -14.91 2.77
CA GLY A 24 2.07 -14.25 3.67
C GLY A 24 1.05 -15.21 4.26
N GLY A 25 0.52 -16.14 3.46
CA GLY A 25 -0.39 -17.19 3.91
C GLY A 25 0.25 -18.14 4.93
N VAL A 26 1.50 -18.56 4.72
CA VAL A 26 2.24 -19.42 5.66
C VAL A 26 2.52 -18.68 6.97
N ILE A 27 3.02 -17.44 6.90
CA ILE A 27 3.29 -16.63 8.10
C ILE A 27 2.00 -16.42 8.90
N GLY A 28 0.90 -16.06 8.23
CA GLY A 28 -0.40 -15.88 8.87
C GLY A 28 -0.88 -17.14 9.59
N GLY A 29 -0.76 -18.31 8.95
CA GLY A 29 -1.15 -19.59 9.56
C GLY A 29 -0.28 -19.98 10.77
N VAL A 30 1.04 -19.75 10.70
CA VAL A 30 1.97 -20.08 11.81
C VAL A 30 1.79 -19.12 12.99
N SER A 31 1.59 -17.82 12.74
CA SER A 31 1.38 -16.82 13.80
C SER A 31 0.15 -17.13 14.65
N THR A 32 -0.91 -17.68 14.05
CA THR A 32 -2.10 -18.12 14.77
C THR A 32 -1.80 -19.26 15.75
N VAL A 33 -1.09 -20.30 15.31
CA VAL A 33 -0.74 -21.45 16.15
C VAL A 33 0.16 -21.04 17.32
N VAL A 34 1.13 -20.15 17.07
CA VAL A 34 2.04 -19.65 18.11
C VAL A 34 1.29 -18.79 19.12
N TYR A 35 0.36 -17.95 18.67
CA TYR A 35 -0.40 -17.08 19.57
C TYR A 35 -1.30 -17.88 20.53
N GLU A 36 -2.01 -18.90 20.04
CA GLU A 36 -2.83 -19.79 20.87
C GLU A 36 -2.01 -20.52 21.94
N ILE A 37 -0.80 -20.97 21.58
CA ILE A 37 0.09 -21.69 22.51
C ILE A 37 0.69 -20.75 23.56
N VAL A 38 1.06 -19.52 23.18
CA VAL A 38 1.84 -18.61 24.03
C VAL A 38 0.97 -17.73 24.91
N PHE A 39 -0.17 -17.25 24.40
CA PHE A 39 -0.92 -16.21 25.09
C PHE A 39 -2.21 -16.70 25.76
N GLY A 40 -2.77 -17.85 25.37
CA GLY A 40 -3.86 -18.55 26.10
C GLY A 40 -5.13 -17.75 26.43
N GLU A 41 -5.20 -16.47 26.07
CA GLU A 41 -6.28 -15.55 26.39
C GLU A 41 -7.16 -15.33 25.14
N ASP A 42 -8.46 -15.55 25.33
CA ASP A 42 -9.46 -15.02 24.43
C ASP A 42 -9.38 -13.50 24.45
N PHE A 43 -9.11 -12.89 23.29
CA PHE A 43 -9.17 -11.44 23.10
C PHE A 43 -10.63 -10.96 23.19
N SER A 44 -11.21 -10.99 24.39
CA SER A 44 -12.60 -10.61 24.64
C SER A 44 -12.68 -9.15 25.06
N GLY A 45 -12.39 -8.24 24.12
CA GLY A 45 -12.75 -6.83 24.24
C GLY A 45 -14.27 -6.68 24.15
N ARG A 46 -14.94 -6.49 25.29
CA ARG A 46 -16.42 -6.47 25.44
C ARG A 46 -17.12 -5.30 24.71
N SER A 47 -16.38 -4.33 24.16
CA SER A 47 -16.92 -3.15 23.44
C SER A 47 -16.96 -3.29 21.91
N LEU A 48 -16.38 -4.35 21.33
CA LEU A 48 -16.25 -4.50 19.88
C LEU A 48 -17.50 -5.09 19.19
N SER A 49 -18.46 -5.64 19.93
CA SER A 49 -19.56 -6.47 19.39
C SER A 49 -20.42 -5.82 18.30
N LEU A 50 -20.65 -4.51 18.38
CA LEU A 50 -21.38 -3.75 17.34
C LEU A 50 -20.54 -3.54 16.07
N LEU A 51 -19.24 -3.28 16.20
CA LEU A 51 -18.33 -3.22 15.06
C LEU A 51 -18.16 -4.59 14.43
N THR A 52 -18.12 -5.66 15.23
CA THR A 52 -17.99 -7.04 14.74
C THR A 52 -19.20 -7.47 13.90
N GLU A 53 -20.43 -7.12 14.30
CA GLU A 53 -21.64 -7.49 13.56
C GLU A 53 -21.81 -6.66 12.27
N VAL A 54 -21.52 -5.36 12.32
CA VAL A 54 -21.49 -4.50 11.13
C VAL A 54 -20.43 -4.97 10.14
N THR A 55 -19.23 -5.30 10.64
CA THR A 55 -18.13 -5.87 9.84
C THR A 55 -18.52 -7.20 9.22
N ARG A 56 -19.17 -8.09 9.99
CA ARG A 56 -19.64 -9.41 9.51
C ARG A 56 -20.57 -9.30 8.32
N ARG A 57 -21.44 -8.29 8.27
CA ARG A 57 -22.34 -8.04 7.15
C ARG A 57 -21.68 -7.27 6.00
N LEU A 58 -20.78 -6.34 6.32
CA LEU A 58 -20.18 -5.45 5.34
C LEU A 58 -18.87 -5.95 4.71
N MET A 59 -18.22 -7.00 5.24
CA MET A 59 -16.90 -7.44 4.75
C MET A 59 -16.91 -7.77 3.26
N VAL A 60 -17.73 -8.73 2.82
CA VAL A 60 -17.83 -9.12 1.40
C VAL A 60 -18.38 -8.01 0.51
N PRO A 61 -19.55 -7.39 0.80
CA PRO A 61 -20.06 -6.32 -0.07
C PRO A 61 -19.18 -5.06 -0.04
N GLY A 62 -18.49 -4.79 1.07
CA GLY A 62 -17.53 -3.70 1.21
C GLY A 62 -16.25 -3.95 0.41
N LEU A 63 -15.69 -5.16 0.43
CA LEU A 63 -14.55 -5.50 -0.42
C LEU A 63 -14.93 -5.44 -1.90
N LEU A 64 -16.13 -5.90 -2.26
CA LEU A 64 -16.63 -5.79 -3.62
C LEU A 64 -16.83 -4.33 -4.05
N SER A 65 -17.36 -3.48 -3.16
CA SER A 65 -17.54 -2.06 -3.47
C SER A 65 -16.20 -1.33 -3.61
N VAL A 66 -15.23 -1.59 -2.72
CA VAL A 66 -13.87 -1.06 -2.83
C VAL A 66 -13.22 -1.49 -4.14
N LEU A 67 -13.36 -2.77 -4.53
CA LEU A 67 -12.85 -3.27 -5.80
C LEU A 67 -13.46 -2.53 -7.00
N VAL A 68 -14.79 -2.45 -7.09
CA VAL A 68 -15.47 -1.81 -8.23
C VAL A 68 -15.16 -0.31 -8.29
N VAL A 69 -15.23 0.39 -7.16
CA VAL A 69 -14.96 1.84 -7.09
C VAL A 69 -13.50 2.15 -7.40
N SER A 70 -12.56 1.37 -6.86
CA SER A 70 -11.13 1.58 -7.15
C SER A 70 -10.79 1.31 -8.61
N ILE A 71 -11.36 0.27 -9.24
CA ILE A 71 -11.20 0.03 -10.68
C ILE A 71 -11.74 1.21 -11.48
N ALA A 72 -12.98 1.63 -11.22
CA ALA A 72 -13.61 2.73 -11.96
C ALA A 72 -12.84 4.04 -11.81
N ALA A 73 -12.50 4.42 -10.56
CA ALA A 73 -11.74 5.63 -10.28
C ALA A 73 -10.36 5.60 -10.94
N TYR A 74 -9.65 4.47 -10.84
CA TYR A 74 -8.34 4.29 -11.46
C TYR A 74 -8.42 4.42 -12.99
N GLU A 75 -9.34 3.72 -13.66
CA GLU A 75 -9.46 3.78 -15.13
C GLU A 75 -9.87 5.17 -15.63
N ILE A 76 -10.74 5.89 -14.91
CA ILE A 76 -11.11 7.27 -15.27
C ILE A 76 -9.89 8.20 -15.16
N CYS A 77 -9.17 8.15 -14.04
CA CYS A 77 -7.97 8.96 -13.84
C CYS A 77 -6.83 8.57 -14.78
N PHE A 78 -6.68 7.27 -15.08
CA PHE A 78 -5.66 6.76 -15.97
C PHE A 78 -5.90 7.18 -17.42
N LYS A 79 -7.17 7.24 -17.86
CA LYS A 79 -7.52 7.83 -19.17
C LYS A 79 -7.14 9.30 -19.25
N LYS A 80 -7.40 10.08 -18.19
CA LYS A 80 -7.00 11.49 -18.14
C LYS A 80 -5.48 11.66 -18.20
N LEU A 81 -4.76 10.89 -17.39
CA LEU A 81 -3.29 10.86 -17.41
C LEU A 81 -2.78 10.53 -18.82
N ARG A 82 -3.31 9.47 -19.45
CA ARG A 82 -2.91 9.07 -20.79
C ARG A 82 -3.14 10.18 -21.82
N ASN A 83 -4.26 10.89 -21.75
CA ASN A 83 -4.54 12.01 -22.64
C ASN A 83 -3.56 13.18 -22.43
N VAL A 84 -3.10 13.42 -21.19
CA VAL A 84 -2.06 14.42 -20.89
C VAL A 84 -0.74 13.94 -21.49
N CYS A 85 -0.33 12.71 -21.20
CA CYS A 85 0.88 12.09 -21.72
C CYS A 85 0.96 12.08 -23.26
N ASP A 86 -0.15 11.77 -23.95
CA ASP A 86 -0.20 11.74 -25.41
C ASP A 86 -0.07 13.16 -26.02
N ARG A 87 -0.31 14.23 -25.24
CA ARG A 87 -0.14 15.63 -25.68
C ARG A 87 1.25 16.19 -25.41
N ILE A 88 2.05 15.56 -24.55
CA ILE A 88 3.39 16.05 -24.19
C ILE A 88 4.35 15.99 -25.38
N GLU A 89 4.21 14.99 -26.26
CA GLU A 89 5.09 14.80 -27.42
C GLU A 89 5.02 15.96 -28.44
N ASP A 90 3.86 16.61 -28.55
CA ASP A 90 3.58 17.68 -29.52
C ASP A 90 3.49 19.08 -28.87
N ALA A 91 3.78 19.20 -27.57
CA ALA A 91 3.58 20.45 -26.82
C ALA A 91 4.72 21.46 -27.01
N GLU A 92 4.37 22.73 -27.18
CA GLU A 92 5.31 23.86 -27.12
C GLU A 92 5.73 24.16 -25.67
N ASP A 93 6.82 24.90 -25.45
CA ASP A 93 7.47 25.11 -24.14
C ASP A 93 6.51 25.57 -23.00
N GLU A 94 5.61 26.52 -23.25
CA GLU A 94 4.63 26.96 -22.24
C GLU A 94 3.55 25.91 -21.95
N GLU A 95 3.12 25.17 -22.97
CA GLU A 95 2.13 24.09 -22.82
C GLU A 95 2.76 22.87 -22.14
N PHE A 96 4.03 22.60 -22.41
CA PHE A 96 4.80 21.52 -21.82
C PHE A 96 4.84 21.63 -20.29
N HIS A 97 5.21 22.79 -19.74
CA HIS A 97 5.25 22.98 -18.28
C HIS A 97 3.89 22.73 -17.60
N ARG A 98 2.79 23.13 -18.24
CA ARG A 98 1.44 22.88 -17.72
C ARG A 98 1.10 21.38 -17.77
N LEU A 99 1.42 20.70 -18.88
CA LEU A 99 1.14 19.28 -19.05
C LEU A 99 2.01 18.42 -18.14
N ASP A 100 3.26 18.79 -17.91
CA ASP A 100 4.18 18.13 -16.98
C ASP A 100 3.63 18.18 -15.54
N TYR A 101 3.16 19.36 -15.10
CA TYR A 101 2.47 19.49 -13.82
C TYR A 101 1.18 18.64 -13.74
N GLU A 102 0.38 18.61 -14.81
CA GLU A 102 -0.82 17.78 -14.87
C GLU A 102 -0.49 16.28 -14.81
N GLU A 103 0.59 15.84 -15.46
CA GLU A 103 1.09 14.46 -15.42
C GLU A 103 1.41 14.06 -13.98
N GLU A 104 2.24 14.85 -13.29
CA GLU A 104 2.63 14.58 -11.90
C GLU A 104 1.40 14.60 -10.96
N ARG A 105 0.47 15.54 -11.17
CA ARG A 105 -0.78 15.62 -10.41
C ARG A 105 -1.66 14.39 -10.61
N TYR A 106 -1.90 13.95 -11.84
CA TYR A 106 -2.71 12.76 -12.11
C TYR A 106 -1.99 11.49 -11.63
N GLY A 107 -0.67 11.45 -11.71
CA GLY A 107 0.17 10.41 -11.13
C GLY A 107 -0.02 10.28 -9.62
N ALA A 108 0.05 11.40 -8.89
CA ALA A 108 -0.21 11.45 -7.46
C ALA A 108 -1.64 10.99 -7.11
N ILE A 109 -2.65 11.40 -7.88
CA ILE A 109 -4.05 10.96 -7.69
C ILE A 109 -4.18 9.44 -7.86
N LEU A 110 -3.57 8.85 -8.90
CA LEU A 110 -3.60 7.40 -9.11
C LEU A 110 -2.92 6.64 -7.97
N GLN A 111 -1.80 7.16 -7.46
CA GLN A 111 -1.12 6.57 -6.32
C GLN A 111 -1.97 6.63 -5.04
N CYS A 112 -2.65 7.76 -4.80
CA CYS A 112 -3.60 7.91 -3.70
C CYS A 112 -4.77 6.91 -3.81
N ILE A 113 -5.37 6.75 -5.00
CA ILE A 113 -6.44 5.76 -5.24
C ILE A 113 -5.96 4.35 -4.87
N ASN A 114 -4.74 3.97 -5.32
CA ASN A 114 -4.16 2.66 -5.01
C ASN A 114 -3.95 2.46 -3.50
N VAL A 115 -3.35 3.42 -2.80
CA VAL A 115 -3.08 3.32 -1.36
C VAL A 115 -4.39 3.27 -0.56
N VAL A 116 -5.37 4.11 -0.89
CA VAL A 116 -6.68 4.10 -0.23
C VAL A 116 -7.38 2.76 -0.43
N ALA A 117 -7.39 2.21 -1.65
CA ALA A 117 -7.97 0.90 -1.92
C ALA A 117 -7.29 -0.21 -1.11
N GLN A 118 -5.95 -0.22 -1.06
CA GLN A 118 -5.19 -1.20 -0.27
C GLN A 118 -5.50 -1.11 1.23
N VAL A 119 -5.51 0.11 1.80
CA VAL A 119 -5.79 0.33 3.22
C VAL A 119 -7.21 -0.10 3.58
N LEU A 120 -8.21 0.27 2.76
CA LEU A 120 -9.60 -0.14 2.97
C LEU A 120 -9.75 -1.66 2.87
N CYS A 121 -9.09 -2.31 1.91
CA CYS A 121 -9.08 -3.77 1.79
C CYS A 121 -8.45 -4.46 3.00
N ILE A 122 -7.31 -3.96 3.50
CA ILE A 122 -6.67 -4.48 4.71
C ILE A 122 -7.60 -4.29 5.93
N ALA A 123 -8.20 -3.11 6.08
CA ALA A 123 -9.09 -2.82 7.20
C ALA A 123 -10.34 -3.71 7.21
N LEU A 124 -10.98 -3.89 6.05
CA LEU A 124 -12.17 -4.74 5.90
C LEU A 124 -11.86 -6.23 6.11
N LEU A 125 -10.73 -6.73 5.60
CA LEU A 125 -10.34 -8.11 5.80
C LEU A 125 -9.87 -8.36 7.25
N GLY A 126 -9.04 -7.46 7.79
CA GLY A 126 -8.47 -7.57 9.14
C GLY A 126 -9.52 -7.50 10.24
N SER A 127 -10.58 -6.72 10.05
CA SER A 127 -11.71 -6.68 10.97
C SER A 127 -12.56 -7.97 10.95
N GLY A 128 -12.50 -8.75 9.86
CA GLY A 128 -13.11 -10.08 9.76
C GLY A 128 -12.27 -11.22 10.34
N TYR A 129 -11.01 -10.97 10.72
CA TYR A 129 -10.03 -11.97 11.17
C TYR A 129 -10.21 -12.45 12.62
N SER A 130 -11.34 -12.13 13.28
CA SER A 130 -11.63 -12.62 14.63
C SER A 130 -11.87 -14.14 14.61
N MET A 131 -11.12 -14.90 15.42
CA MET A 131 -11.20 -16.37 15.51
C MET A 131 -12.62 -16.91 15.77
N ARG A 132 -13.45 -16.12 16.44
CA ARG A 132 -14.87 -16.42 16.67
C ARG A 132 -15.71 -16.52 15.39
N TYR A 133 -15.25 -15.92 14.29
CA TYR A 133 -15.93 -15.95 12.99
C TYR A 133 -15.72 -17.26 12.23
N ILE A 134 -14.56 -17.90 12.40
CA ILE A 134 -14.17 -19.10 11.62
C ILE A 134 -14.75 -20.38 12.25
N HIS A 135 -14.99 -20.36 13.55
CA HIS A 135 -15.46 -21.53 14.30
C HIS A 135 -16.96 -21.81 14.22
N ASP A 136 -17.76 -20.87 13.73
CA ASP A 136 -19.22 -20.98 13.75
C ASP A 136 -19.80 -21.07 12.32
N GLU A 137 -20.28 -22.26 11.96
CA GLU A 137 -21.00 -22.61 10.73
C GLU A 137 -20.22 -22.57 9.39
N ARG A 138 -20.39 -23.61 8.55
CA ARG A 138 -19.82 -23.69 7.18
C ARG A 138 -20.02 -22.43 6.33
N THR A 139 -21.11 -21.68 6.56
CA THR A 139 -21.46 -20.45 5.84
C THR A 139 -20.52 -19.28 6.15
N SER A 140 -19.97 -19.17 7.35
CA SER A 140 -19.03 -18.10 7.73
C SER A 140 -17.66 -18.31 7.05
N LEU A 141 -17.20 -19.56 7.00
CA LEU A 141 -15.96 -19.95 6.32
C LEU A 141 -16.02 -19.60 4.83
N VAL A 142 -17.12 -19.91 4.15
CA VAL A 142 -17.30 -19.56 2.73
C VAL A 142 -17.27 -18.03 2.52
N LYS A 143 -17.90 -17.25 3.40
CA LYS A 143 -17.86 -15.77 3.33
C LYS A 143 -16.45 -15.21 3.55
N PHE A 144 -15.71 -15.76 4.52
CA PHE A 144 -14.33 -15.37 4.78
C PHE A 144 -13.41 -15.74 3.60
N LEU A 145 -13.51 -16.96 3.07
CA LEU A 145 -12.75 -17.36 1.89
C LEU A 145 -13.07 -16.48 0.68
N THR A 146 -14.35 -16.13 0.49
CA THR A 146 -14.77 -15.17 -0.55
C THR A 146 -14.13 -13.81 -0.34
N ALA A 147 -14.10 -13.30 0.90
CA ALA A 147 -13.42 -12.05 1.23
C ALA A 147 -11.90 -12.12 0.97
N CYS A 148 -11.23 -13.23 1.31
CA CYS A 148 -9.83 -13.44 0.97
C CYS A 148 -9.61 -13.40 -0.54
N VAL A 149 -10.44 -14.09 -1.34
CA VAL A 149 -10.33 -14.07 -2.81
C VAL A 149 -10.52 -12.66 -3.35
N LEU A 150 -11.54 -11.92 -2.89
CA LEU A 150 -11.77 -10.53 -3.30
C LEU A 150 -10.60 -9.60 -2.92
N PHE A 151 -10.06 -9.77 -1.71
CA PHE A 151 -8.89 -9.05 -1.25
C PHE A 151 -7.69 -9.28 -2.16
N LEU A 152 -7.42 -10.54 -2.50
CA LEU A 152 -6.31 -10.91 -3.40
C LEU A 152 -6.51 -10.36 -4.80
N ILE A 153 -7.74 -10.40 -5.35
CA ILE A 153 -8.07 -9.78 -6.63
C ILE A 153 -7.82 -8.27 -6.58
N CYS A 154 -8.25 -7.59 -5.52
CA CYS A 154 -8.02 -6.15 -5.38
C CYS A 154 -6.54 -5.81 -5.26
N PHE A 155 -5.77 -6.53 -4.43
CA PHE A 155 -4.33 -6.33 -4.28
C PHE A 155 -3.59 -6.58 -5.59
N PHE A 156 -3.98 -7.63 -6.32
CA PHE A 156 -3.42 -7.94 -7.62
C PHE A 156 -3.73 -6.85 -8.64
N TYR A 157 -4.97 -6.36 -8.67
CA TYR A 157 -5.37 -5.24 -9.50
C TYR A 157 -4.53 -3.98 -9.18
N CYS A 158 -4.40 -3.57 -7.91
CA CYS A 158 -3.58 -2.42 -7.53
C CYS A 158 -2.12 -2.57 -7.98
N GLY A 159 -1.53 -3.77 -7.84
CA GLY A 159 -0.17 -4.04 -8.32
C GLY A 159 -0.05 -3.97 -9.84
N MET A 160 -1.01 -4.51 -10.59
CA MET A 160 -1.05 -4.37 -12.04
C MET A 160 -1.29 -2.92 -12.48
N ALA A 161 -2.13 -2.18 -11.76
CA ALA A 161 -2.43 -0.78 -12.00
C ALA A 161 -1.16 0.05 -11.85
N GLN A 162 -0.43 -0.09 -10.73
CA GLN A 162 0.88 0.52 -10.53
C GLN A 162 1.88 0.16 -11.65
N ALA A 163 1.90 -1.10 -12.10
CA ALA A 163 2.74 -1.51 -13.21
C ALA A 163 2.35 -0.86 -14.57
N ARG A 164 1.05 -0.64 -14.81
CA ARG A 164 0.56 0.08 -16.01
C ARG A 164 0.94 1.56 -15.96
N TYR A 165 0.81 2.20 -14.80
CA TYR A 165 1.24 3.57 -14.56
C TYR A 165 2.72 3.76 -14.85
N VAL A 166 3.59 2.96 -14.23
CA VAL A 166 5.04 3.04 -14.45
C VAL A 166 5.41 2.83 -15.92
N LYS A 167 4.74 1.89 -16.61
CA LYS A 167 4.98 1.65 -18.04
C LYS A 167 4.51 2.79 -18.95
N LEU A 168 3.48 3.53 -18.56
CA LEU A 168 3.04 4.71 -19.29
C LEU A 168 4.10 5.81 -19.16
N LEU A 169 4.56 6.09 -17.94
CA LEU A 169 5.63 7.06 -17.69
C LEU A 169 6.91 6.70 -18.46
N GLN A 170 7.36 5.43 -18.42
CA GLN A 170 8.53 4.98 -19.18
C GLN A 170 8.37 5.09 -20.71
N LYS A 171 7.14 5.21 -21.23
CA LYS A 171 6.89 5.44 -22.65
C LYS A 171 7.07 6.93 -23.00
N VAL A 172 6.56 7.82 -22.15
CA VAL A 172 6.61 9.28 -22.31
C VAL A 172 8.00 9.82 -22.03
N HIS A 173 8.66 9.24 -21.02
CA HIS A 173 9.95 9.61 -20.46
C HIS A 173 10.93 8.43 -20.55
N PRO A 174 11.55 8.18 -21.73
CA PRO A 174 12.40 7.01 -21.97
C PRO A 174 13.67 6.95 -21.12
N GLU A 175 14.08 8.08 -20.54
CA GLU A 175 15.21 8.20 -19.62
C GLU A 175 14.90 7.56 -18.26
N LYS A 176 13.63 7.46 -17.86
CA LYS A 176 13.19 6.78 -16.62
C LYS A 176 13.47 5.29 -16.68
N LYS A 177 14.26 4.80 -15.73
CA LYS A 177 14.68 3.39 -15.63
C LYS A 177 14.11 2.74 -14.37
N GLY A 178 13.87 1.45 -14.46
CA GLY A 178 13.39 0.66 -13.32
C GLY A 178 12.61 -0.55 -13.79
N ASP A 179 13.07 -1.74 -13.43
CA ASP A 179 12.25 -2.93 -13.59
C ASP A 179 11.27 -2.99 -12.41
N ILE A 180 9.96 -2.87 -12.69
CA ILE A 180 8.88 -2.96 -11.69
C ILE A 180 8.96 -4.26 -10.88
N ALA A 181 9.52 -5.32 -11.46
CA ALA A 181 9.73 -6.56 -10.73
C ALA A 181 10.94 -6.49 -9.79
N SER A 182 11.91 -5.58 -9.96
CA SER A 182 13.17 -5.49 -9.21
C SER A 182 12.96 -5.06 -7.75
N LYS A 183 13.78 -5.62 -6.85
CA LYS A 183 13.83 -5.19 -5.44
C LYS A 183 14.43 -3.79 -5.30
N ASP A 184 15.26 -3.39 -6.26
CA ASP A 184 15.92 -2.09 -6.30
C ASP A 184 15.17 -1.09 -7.18
N PHE A 185 13.88 -1.32 -7.48
CA PHE A 185 13.09 -0.46 -8.38
C PHE A 185 13.20 1.02 -7.99
N HIS A 186 12.95 1.38 -6.72
CA HIS A 186 13.01 2.77 -6.27
C HIS A 186 14.41 3.38 -6.43
N LYS A 187 15.46 2.59 -6.26
CA LYS A 187 16.84 3.04 -6.45
C LYS A 187 17.13 3.29 -7.93
N GLN A 188 16.77 2.34 -8.80
CA GLN A 188 16.91 2.46 -10.25
C GLN A 188 16.12 3.66 -10.79
N TRP A 189 14.91 3.87 -10.25
CA TRP A 189 14.04 4.99 -10.59
C TRP A 189 14.68 6.33 -10.20
N LEU A 190 15.13 6.47 -8.95
CA LEU A 190 15.79 7.68 -8.47
C LEU A 190 17.09 7.99 -9.21
N GLU A 191 17.89 6.97 -9.54
CA GLU A 191 19.13 7.13 -10.33
C GLU A 191 18.88 7.60 -11.76
N SER A 192 17.67 7.38 -12.29
CA SER A 192 17.28 7.80 -13.64
C SER A 192 16.66 9.19 -13.72
N CYS A 193 16.25 9.75 -12.58
CA CYS A 193 15.75 11.13 -12.51
C CYS A 193 16.87 12.13 -12.79
N ASP A 194 16.49 13.31 -13.27
CA ASP A 194 17.40 14.45 -13.32
C ASP A 194 17.63 15.07 -11.92
N GLU A 195 18.42 16.13 -11.85
CA GLU A 195 18.74 16.77 -10.56
C GLU A 195 17.56 17.53 -9.94
N ALA A 196 16.71 18.16 -10.74
CA ALA A 196 15.54 18.89 -10.25
C ALA A 196 14.50 17.93 -9.66
N GLU A 197 14.26 16.81 -10.32
CA GLU A 197 13.36 15.76 -9.86
C GLU A 197 13.88 15.06 -8.60
N LYS A 198 15.19 14.76 -8.55
CA LYS A 198 15.81 14.23 -7.33
C LYS A 198 15.65 15.20 -6.16
N GLU A 199 15.89 16.48 -6.39
CA GLU A 199 15.69 17.51 -5.38
C GLU A 199 14.24 17.54 -4.88
N ALA A 200 13.26 17.51 -5.78
CA ALA A 200 11.84 17.45 -5.42
C ALA A 200 11.52 16.21 -4.57
N VAL A 201 12.04 15.04 -4.94
CA VAL A 201 11.89 13.80 -4.16
C VAL A 201 12.54 13.92 -2.79
N TYR A 202 13.75 14.48 -2.69
CA TYR A 202 14.45 14.63 -1.41
C TYR A 202 13.76 15.64 -0.48
N GLN A 203 13.36 16.81 -1.00
CA GLN A 203 12.63 17.81 -0.22
C GLN A 203 11.27 17.26 0.26
N SER A 204 10.54 16.58 -0.62
CA SER A 204 9.26 15.95 -0.31
C SER A 204 9.42 14.82 0.73
N SER A 205 10.48 14.01 0.62
CA SER A 205 10.82 12.95 1.59
C SER A 205 11.16 13.53 2.97
N TYR A 206 11.92 14.62 3.02
CA TYR A 206 12.25 15.30 4.28
C TYR A 206 11.01 15.90 4.94
N SER A 207 10.18 16.63 4.18
CA SER A 207 8.90 17.17 4.67
C SER A 207 8.00 16.05 5.22
N THR A 208 7.89 14.94 4.49
CA THR A 208 7.13 13.75 4.90
C THR A 208 7.69 13.13 6.17
N TYR A 209 9.01 13.05 6.33
CA TYR A 209 9.64 12.53 7.56
C TYR A 209 9.27 13.37 8.79
N ILE A 210 9.36 14.71 8.69
CA ILE A 210 9.00 15.62 9.78
C ILE A 210 7.51 15.51 10.13
N PHE A 211 6.65 15.47 9.12
CA PHE A 211 5.21 15.28 9.32
C PHE A 211 4.91 13.91 9.97
N SER A 212 5.55 12.84 9.49
CA SER A 212 5.36 11.49 10.02
C SER A 212 5.73 11.39 11.49
N GLY A 213 6.82 12.03 11.92
CA GLY A 213 7.20 12.08 13.34
C GLY A 213 6.11 12.71 14.22
N LYS A 214 5.52 13.84 13.78
CA LYS A 214 4.40 14.49 14.48
C LYS A 214 3.16 13.60 14.51
N LEU A 215 2.80 13.01 13.37
CA LEU A 215 1.63 12.15 13.24
C LEU A 215 1.74 10.92 14.14
N ILE A 216 2.90 10.26 14.17
CA ILE A 216 3.15 9.09 15.03
C ILE A 216 3.02 9.48 16.52
N GLY A 217 3.54 10.65 16.91
CA GLY A 217 3.35 11.18 18.27
C GLY A 217 1.87 11.36 18.64
N ILE A 218 1.06 11.92 17.74
CA ILE A 218 -0.38 12.06 17.93
C ILE A 218 -1.05 10.69 18.03
N LEU A 219 -0.70 9.74 17.16
CA LEU A 219 -1.24 8.38 17.19
C LEU A 219 -0.92 7.65 18.48
N LEU A 220 0.28 7.84 19.07
CA LEU A 220 0.61 7.31 20.40
C LEU A 220 -0.35 7.82 21.47
N VAL A 221 -0.56 9.14 21.54
CA VAL A 221 -1.50 9.73 22.51
C VAL A 221 -2.92 9.21 22.30
N VAL A 222 -3.38 9.16 21.04
CA VAL A 222 -4.71 8.64 20.71
C VAL A 222 -4.86 7.17 21.12
N THR A 223 -3.87 6.31 20.83
CA THR A 223 -3.91 4.89 21.23
C THR A 223 -3.85 4.70 22.74
N MET A 224 -3.12 5.55 23.48
CA MET A 224 -3.10 5.53 24.95
C MET A 224 -4.46 5.92 25.55
N ILE A 225 -5.09 6.98 25.01
CA ILE A 225 -6.44 7.40 25.40
C ILE A 225 -7.45 6.30 25.08
N ALA A 226 -7.37 5.72 23.88
CA ALA A 226 -8.25 4.63 23.47
C ALA A 226 -8.09 3.40 24.37
N HIS A 227 -6.86 3.07 24.78
CA HIS A 227 -6.60 2.02 25.75
C HIS A 227 -7.27 2.30 27.10
N LEU A 228 -7.19 3.54 27.61
CA LEU A 228 -7.80 3.94 28.88
C LEU A 228 -9.33 3.81 28.87
N PHE A 229 -9.99 4.26 27.80
CA PHE A 229 -11.46 4.31 27.73
C PHE A 229 -12.11 3.04 27.18
N PHE A 230 -11.46 2.34 26.25
CA PHE A 230 -12.05 1.21 25.53
C PHE A 230 -11.33 -0.12 25.80
N ASN A 231 -10.29 -0.11 26.65
CA ASN A 231 -9.50 -1.29 27.03
C ASN A 231 -9.00 -2.08 25.80
N THR A 232 -8.51 -1.36 24.77
CA THR A 232 -8.06 -1.92 23.47
C THR A 232 -6.78 -2.77 23.57
N GLY A 233 -6.24 -2.98 24.77
CA GLY A 233 -4.94 -3.61 25.02
C GLY A 233 -3.73 -2.70 24.73
N VAL A 234 -2.61 -3.02 25.37
CA VAL A 234 -1.33 -2.27 25.24
C VAL A 234 -0.66 -2.47 23.88
N PHE A 235 -1.04 -3.52 23.15
CA PHE A 235 -0.40 -3.93 21.91
C PHE A 235 -0.39 -2.84 20.83
N ALA A 236 -1.49 -2.09 20.67
CA ALA A 236 -1.57 -0.99 19.70
C ALA A 236 -0.53 0.11 19.99
N ILE A 237 -0.33 0.45 21.26
CA ILE A 237 0.65 1.45 21.71
C ILE A 237 2.07 0.96 21.37
N VAL A 238 2.36 -0.31 21.67
CA VAL A 238 3.67 -0.92 21.37
C VAL A 238 3.96 -0.93 19.88
N VAL A 239 3.00 -1.31 19.03
CA VAL A 239 3.16 -1.33 17.57
C VAL A 239 3.50 0.07 17.03
N VAL A 240 2.78 1.10 17.47
CA VAL A 240 3.08 2.48 17.06
C VAL A 240 4.47 2.92 17.56
N GLY A 241 4.85 2.53 18.79
CA GLY A 241 6.18 2.80 19.34
C GLY A 241 7.32 2.13 18.57
N VAL A 242 7.14 0.88 18.13
CA VAL A 242 8.11 0.16 17.30
C VAL A 242 8.28 0.84 15.95
N ILE A 243 7.19 1.28 15.32
CA ILE A 243 7.25 2.03 14.05
C ILE A 243 8.08 3.31 14.22
N TYR A 244 7.83 4.06 15.31
CA TYR A 244 8.58 5.27 15.63
C TYR A 244 10.08 4.99 15.78
N LEU A 245 10.43 3.94 16.54
CA LEU A 245 11.80 3.53 16.77
C LEU A 245 12.49 3.12 15.46
N CYS A 246 11.85 2.28 14.64
CA CYS A 246 12.40 1.80 13.38
C CYS A 246 12.71 2.95 12.41
N ILE A 247 11.78 3.91 12.25
CA ILE A 247 11.98 5.07 11.37
C ILE A 247 13.15 5.92 11.88
N THR A 248 13.19 6.21 13.18
CA THR A 248 14.23 7.04 13.80
C THR A 248 15.61 6.39 13.69
N VAL A 249 15.74 5.11 14.05
CA VAL A 249 16.99 4.36 13.95
C VAL A 249 17.47 4.29 12.50
N LYS A 250 16.57 3.99 11.56
CA LYS A 250 16.94 3.91 10.14
C LYS A 250 17.45 5.24 9.60
N TYR A 251 16.84 6.35 10.00
CA TYR A 251 17.30 7.70 9.65
C TYR A 251 18.69 7.97 10.22
N CYS A 252 18.89 7.79 11.53
CA CYS A 252 20.19 8.00 12.19
C CYS A 252 21.32 7.18 11.56
N VAL A 253 21.08 5.88 11.32
CA VAL A 253 22.05 4.99 10.65
C VAL A 253 22.35 5.49 9.23
N SER A 254 21.35 6.00 8.51
CA SER A 254 21.55 6.55 7.17
C SER A 254 22.42 7.81 7.19
N CYS A 255 22.19 8.74 8.12
CA CYS A 255 23.00 9.95 8.29
C CYS A 255 24.48 9.61 8.57
N VAL A 256 24.74 8.68 9.49
CA VAL A 256 26.11 8.22 9.80
C VAL A 256 26.78 7.60 8.57
N LYS A 257 26.05 6.74 7.84
CA LYS A 257 26.57 6.08 6.63
C LYS A 257 26.91 7.07 5.53
N LEU A 258 26.12 8.14 5.38
CA LEU A 258 26.39 9.21 4.41
C LEU A 258 27.60 10.04 4.82
N LYS A 259 27.73 10.38 6.11
CA LYS A 259 28.91 11.10 6.63
C LYS A 259 30.21 10.33 6.44
N ASN A 260 30.19 9.00 6.53
CA ASN A 260 31.36 8.15 6.29
C ASN A 260 31.75 8.02 4.80
N LYS A 261 30.90 8.51 3.88
CA LYS A 261 31.18 8.52 2.43
C LYS A 261 31.63 9.88 1.91
N SER A 262 31.49 10.91 2.73
CA SER A 262 31.96 12.28 2.46
C SER A 262 33.36 12.48 2.98
#